data_AF-A0A6M0D0P4-F1
#
_entry.id   AF-A0A6M0D0P4-F1
#
_cell.length_a   1.000
_cell.length_b   1.000
_cell.length_c   1.000
_cell.angle_alpha   90.00
_cell.angle_beta   90.00
_cell.angle_gamma   90.00
#
_symmetry.space_group_name_H-M   'P 1'
#
loop_
_entity.id
_entity.type
_entity.pdbx_description
1 polymer ?
#
loop_
_entity_poly.entity_id
_entity_poly.type
_entity_poly.pdbx_seq_one_letter_code
_entity_poly.pdbx_strand_id
1 'polypeptide(L)'
;VDATRGGALNAYFGLGREARVALRARLLELLGADSAHQAALAPALYPASECQLHLPARIGDYTDFYVGIEHAKNVGALFRPDNPLLPNYKYVPIGYHGRASTIRPSGTDVRRPKGQTLPAGHTEPSFGPCARLDYELELGIWIGQGNAMGDAIPVAEAAEHIAGYCLLNDWSARDIQAWEYQPLGPFLSKSFISTISP
;
A
#
# COMPACT_ATOMS: atom_id res chain seq x y z
N VAL A 1 -13.49 -21.27 -6.91
CA VAL A 1 -12.19 -21.93 -6.67
C VAL A 1 -11.19 -21.62 -7.77
N ASP A 2 -11.60 -21.63 -9.05
CA ASP A 2 -10.65 -21.41 -10.16
C ASP A 2 -9.97 -20.03 -10.13
N ALA A 3 -10.70 -18.98 -9.76
CA ALA A 3 -10.18 -17.62 -9.64
C ALA A 3 -9.18 -17.40 -8.48
N THR A 4 -8.97 -18.42 -7.63
CA THR A 4 -7.94 -18.39 -6.56
C THR A 4 -6.82 -19.38 -6.83
N ARG A 5 -6.83 -20.09 -7.97
CA ARG A 5 -5.73 -20.97 -8.36
C ARG A 5 -4.48 -20.15 -8.66
N GLY A 6 -3.31 -20.69 -8.30
CA GLY A 6 -2.02 -20.05 -8.56
C GLY A 6 -1.53 -19.09 -7.46
N GLY A 7 -2.15 -19.10 -6.28
CA GLY A 7 -1.61 -18.48 -5.07
C GLY A 7 -1.67 -16.94 -5.03
N ALA A 8 -2.52 -16.32 -5.86
CA ALA A 8 -2.74 -14.89 -5.86
C ALA A 8 -4.22 -14.56 -6.10
N LEU A 9 -4.71 -13.51 -5.44
CA LEU A 9 -6.13 -13.11 -5.48
C LEU A 9 -6.50 -12.25 -6.70
N ASN A 10 -5.56 -11.97 -7.63
CA ASN A 10 -5.82 -11.10 -8.78
C ASN A 10 -7.05 -11.51 -9.60
N ALA A 11 -7.18 -12.80 -9.94
CA ALA A 11 -8.31 -13.27 -10.73
C ALA A 11 -9.62 -13.19 -9.95
N TYR A 12 -9.59 -13.44 -8.63
CA TYR A 12 -10.75 -13.26 -7.75
C TYR A 12 -11.16 -11.78 -7.63
N PHE A 13 -10.20 -10.87 -7.49
CA PHE A 13 -10.43 -9.42 -7.49
C PHE A 13 -11.06 -8.95 -8.80
N GLY A 14 -10.65 -9.53 -9.93
CA GLY A 14 -11.19 -9.24 -11.27
C GLY A 14 -12.64 -9.68 -11.52
N LEU A 15 -13.23 -10.54 -10.69
CA LEU A 15 -14.63 -10.99 -10.85
C LEU A 15 -15.68 -9.90 -10.53
N GLY A 16 -15.25 -8.76 -9.98
CA GLY A 16 -16.17 -7.67 -9.61
C GLY A 16 -16.89 -7.90 -8.27
N ARG A 17 -17.70 -6.92 -7.86
CA ARG A 17 -18.32 -6.89 -6.52
C ARG A 17 -19.30 -8.03 -6.29
N GLU A 18 -20.16 -8.34 -7.25
CA GLU A 18 -21.23 -9.34 -7.10
C GLU A 18 -20.66 -10.71 -6.70
N ALA A 19 -19.65 -11.20 -7.42
CA ALA A 19 -18.98 -12.45 -7.10
C ALA A 19 -18.31 -12.44 -5.71
N ARG A 20 -17.71 -11.30 -5.31
CA ARG A 20 -17.09 -11.15 -3.99
C ARG A 20 -18.13 -11.22 -2.86
N VAL A 21 -19.25 -10.53 -3.03
CA VAL A 21 -20.38 -10.53 -2.08
C VAL A 21 -21.02 -11.91 -1.98
N ALA A 22 -21.24 -12.59 -3.11
CA ALA A 22 -21.78 -13.95 -3.14
C ALA A 22 -20.87 -14.94 -2.39
N LEU A 23 -19.56 -14.88 -2.61
CA LEU A 23 -18.61 -15.72 -1.88
C LEU A 23 -18.65 -15.41 -0.37
N ARG A 24 -18.66 -14.12 0.02
CA ARG A 24 -18.77 -13.73 1.42
C ARG A 24 -20.03 -14.30 2.07
N ALA A 25 -21.18 -14.15 1.43
CA ALA A 25 -22.45 -14.69 1.93
C ALA A 25 -22.38 -16.21 2.12
N ARG A 26 -21.84 -16.93 1.14
CA ARG A 26 -21.69 -18.38 1.23
C ARG A 26 -20.72 -18.81 2.33
N LEU A 27 -19.60 -18.11 2.51
CA LEU A 27 -18.65 -18.40 3.58
C LEU A 27 -19.25 -18.17 4.97
N LEU A 28 -20.08 -17.13 5.15
CA LEU A 28 -20.77 -16.87 6.41
C LEU A 28 -21.75 -17.99 6.77
N GLU A 29 -22.49 -18.52 5.79
CA GLU A 29 -23.38 -19.68 6.00
C GLU A 29 -22.60 -20.96 6.32
N LEU A 30 -21.52 -21.22 5.58
CA LEU A 30 -20.70 -22.43 5.72
C LEU A 30 -19.91 -22.46 7.04
N LEU A 31 -19.40 -21.30 7.49
CA LEU A 31 -18.53 -21.18 8.67
C LEU A 31 -19.29 -20.69 9.91
N GLY A 32 -20.62 -20.60 9.85
CA GLY A 32 -21.46 -20.23 10.99
C GLY A 32 -21.33 -21.23 12.16
N ALA A 33 -21.51 -20.72 13.38
CA ALA A 33 -21.36 -21.48 14.63
C ALA A 33 -22.26 -22.74 14.72
N ASP A 34 -23.39 -22.74 14.01
CA ASP A 34 -24.36 -23.84 13.97
C ASP A 34 -24.45 -24.50 12.58
N SER A 35 -23.46 -24.30 11.72
CA SER A 35 -23.50 -24.83 10.36
C SER A 35 -23.44 -26.36 10.33
N ALA A 36 -24.39 -27.00 9.64
CA ALA A 36 -24.38 -28.45 9.40
C ALA A 36 -23.15 -28.92 8.58
N HIS A 37 -22.38 -27.99 8.00
CA HIS A 37 -21.21 -28.27 7.18
C HIS A 37 -19.90 -28.37 7.97
N GLN A 38 -19.89 -28.11 9.29
CA GLN A 38 -18.66 -28.07 10.09
C GLN A 38 -17.81 -29.33 9.95
N ALA A 39 -18.40 -30.52 10.11
CA ALA A 39 -17.67 -31.78 10.00
C ALA A 39 -17.06 -31.99 8.60
N ALA A 40 -17.75 -31.54 7.55
CA ALA A 40 -17.27 -31.64 6.17
C ALA A 40 -16.15 -30.62 5.87
N LEU A 41 -16.15 -29.46 6.54
CA LEU A 41 -15.16 -28.40 6.34
C LEU A 41 -13.94 -28.53 7.24
N ALA A 42 -14.04 -29.23 8.38
CA ALA A 42 -12.94 -29.38 9.33
C ALA A 42 -11.60 -29.81 8.69
N PRO A 43 -11.55 -30.75 7.72
CA PRO A 43 -10.30 -31.12 7.05
C PRO A 43 -9.68 -30.02 6.17
N ALA A 44 -10.43 -28.97 5.86
CA ALA A 44 -9.99 -27.83 5.03
C ALA A 44 -9.65 -26.58 5.87
N LEU A 45 -9.77 -26.64 7.20
CA LEU A 45 -9.43 -25.55 8.12
C LEU A 45 -8.04 -25.80 8.72
N TYR A 46 -7.20 -24.77 8.67
CA TYR A 46 -5.83 -24.80 9.18
C TYR A 46 -5.66 -23.75 10.28
N PRO A 47 -4.96 -24.07 11.38
CA PRO A 47 -4.60 -23.06 12.38
C PRO A 47 -3.78 -21.94 11.73
N ALA A 48 -4.21 -20.69 11.89
CA ALA A 48 -3.51 -19.55 11.27
C ALA A 48 -2.04 -19.45 11.72
N SER A 49 -1.72 -19.90 12.94
CA SER A 49 -0.36 -19.96 13.48
C SER A 49 0.55 -20.96 12.78
N GLU A 50 -0.02 -21.95 12.08
CA GLU A 50 0.71 -22.96 11.30
C GLU A 50 0.81 -22.58 9.81
N CYS A 51 0.14 -21.49 9.42
CA CYS A 51 0.16 -21.00 8.04
C CYS A 51 1.26 -19.96 7.84
N GLN A 52 1.94 -20.06 6.70
CA GLN A 52 2.73 -18.95 6.18
C GLN A 52 1.85 -18.06 5.30
N LEU A 53 1.73 -16.79 5.68
CA LEU A 53 1.03 -15.80 4.86
C LEU A 53 1.98 -15.17 3.85
N HIS A 54 1.46 -14.90 2.65
CA HIS A 54 2.20 -14.33 1.54
C HIS A 54 1.56 -13.01 1.10
N LEU A 55 2.13 -12.33 0.10
CA LEU A 55 1.43 -11.22 -0.54
C LEU A 55 0.09 -11.73 -1.12
N PRO A 56 -1.03 -11.03 -0.85
CA PRO A 56 -2.34 -11.53 -1.23
C PRO A 56 -2.57 -11.50 -2.75
N ALA A 57 -1.92 -10.59 -3.47
CA ALA A 57 -2.01 -10.47 -4.91
C ALA A 57 -0.69 -9.98 -5.53
N ARG A 58 -0.51 -10.24 -6.82
CA ARG A 58 0.56 -9.63 -7.63
C ARG A 58 0.22 -8.17 -7.86
N ILE A 59 1.18 -7.29 -7.60
CA ILE A 59 1.00 -5.83 -7.73
C ILE A 59 1.57 -5.42 -9.08
N GLY A 60 0.72 -4.93 -9.98
CA GLY A 60 1.16 -4.32 -11.23
C GLY A 60 1.76 -2.94 -10.98
N ASP A 61 0.94 -2.05 -10.42
CA ASP A 61 1.30 -0.69 -10.06
C ASP A 61 0.96 -0.40 -8.60
N TYR A 62 1.73 0.51 -8.01
CA TYR A 62 1.52 1.05 -6.67
C TYR A 62 1.55 2.57 -6.74
N THR A 63 0.51 3.21 -6.21
CA THR A 63 0.40 4.66 -6.10
C THR A 63 0.25 5.01 -4.63
N ASP A 64 1.07 5.94 -4.18
CA ASP A 64 1.01 6.51 -2.84
C ASP A 64 0.41 7.92 -2.92
N PHE A 65 -0.54 8.20 -2.04
CA PHE A 65 -1.32 9.42 -2.01
C PHE A 65 -0.99 10.26 -0.77
N TYR A 66 -0.88 11.55 -0.98
CA TYR A 66 -0.60 12.54 0.05
C TYR A 66 -1.89 13.23 0.51
N VAL A 67 -2.76 12.48 1.19
CA VAL A 67 -4.14 12.92 1.52
C VAL A 67 -4.40 13.24 2.99
N GLY A 68 -3.46 12.91 3.90
CA GLY A 68 -3.55 13.27 5.31
C GLY A 68 -3.25 14.74 5.58
N ILE A 69 -4.27 15.59 5.77
CA ILE A 69 -4.07 17.05 5.87
C ILE A 69 -3.18 17.48 7.05
N GLU A 70 -3.29 16.83 8.20
CA GLU A 70 -2.46 17.15 9.36
C GLU A 70 -1.01 16.71 9.15
N HIS A 71 -0.80 15.55 8.52
CA HIS A 71 0.52 15.14 8.06
C HIS A 71 1.10 16.17 7.08
N ALA A 72 0.29 16.63 6.12
CA ALA A 72 0.71 17.60 5.12
C ALA A 72 1.10 18.96 5.71
N LYS A 73 0.35 19.43 6.71
CA LYS A 73 0.69 20.65 7.47
C LYS A 73 1.98 20.47 8.26
N ASN A 74 2.14 19.35 8.96
CA ASN A 74 3.31 19.10 9.80
C ASN A 74 4.59 19.02 8.97
N VAL A 75 4.59 18.24 7.89
CA VAL A 75 5.73 18.16 6.96
C VAL A 75 5.96 19.51 6.30
N GLY A 76 4.90 20.17 5.83
CA GLY A 76 4.97 21.48 5.21
C GLY A 76 5.63 22.52 6.11
N ALA A 77 5.32 22.53 7.41
CA ALA A 77 5.84 23.51 8.36
C ALA A 77 7.36 23.39 8.57
N LEU A 78 7.95 22.20 8.35
CA LEU A 78 9.41 22.01 8.42
C LEU A 78 10.16 22.73 7.29
N PHE A 79 9.50 22.99 6.16
CA PHE A 79 10.10 23.63 4.98
C PHE A 79 9.54 25.02 4.68
N ARG A 80 8.27 25.26 5.06
CA ARG A 80 7.47 26.46 4.78
C ARG A 80 6.59 26.76 6.00
N PRO A 81 7.16 27.28 7.10
CA PRO A 81 6.43 27.46 8.36
C PRO A 81 5.19 28.36 8.22
N ASP A 82 5.25 29.40 7.39
CA ASP A 82 4.15 30.36 7.23
C ASP A 82 3.04 29.88 6.28
N ASN A 83 3.37 28.99 5.34
CA ASN A 83 2.41 28.42 4.39
C ASN A 83 2.72 26.95 4.10
N PRO A 84 2.38 26.04 5.03
CA PRO A 84 2.84 24.66 4.97
C PRO A 84 2.20 23.87 3.82
N LEU A 85 0.96 24.20 3.44
CA LEU A 85 0.23 23.55 2.37
C LEU A 85 0.49 24.25 1.03
N LEU A 86 0.82 23.46 0.01
CA LEU A 86 0.89 23.97 -1.36
C LEU A 86 -0.53 24.26 -1.88
N PRO A 87 -0.70 25.24 -2.79
CA PRO A 87 -2.01 25.66 -3.27
C PRO A 87 -2.87 24.53 -3.84
N ASN A 88 -2.25 23.56 -4.52
CA ASN A 88 -2.92 22.44 -5.19
C ASN A 88 -3.49 21.39 -4.22
N TYR A 89 -3.01 21.31 -2.98
CA TYR A 89 -3.36 20.24 -2.02
C TYR A 89 -4.87 20.10 -1.80
N LYS A 90 -5.61 21.21 -1.78
CA LYS A 90 -7.06 21.21 -1.54
C LYS A 90 -7.91 20.91 -2.77
N TYR A 91 -7.29 20.80 -3.95
CA TYR A 91 -8.00 20.68 -5.23
C TYR A 91 -7.74 19.35 -5.93
N VAL A 92 -6.58 18.73 -5.69
CA VAL A 92 -6.24 17.43 -6.25
C VAL A 92 -5.67 16.54 -5.14
N PRO A 93 -6.08 15.27 -5.03
CA PRO A 93 -5.41 14.32 -4.17
C PRO A 93 -4.03 14.02 -4.77
N ILE A 94 -3.03 14.79 -4.35
CA ILE A 94 -1.65 14.66 -4.85
C ILE A 94 -1.19 13.23 -4.54
N GLY A 95 -0.51 12.61 -5.49
CA GLY A 95 0.09 11.29 -5.34
C GLY A 95 1.23 11.11 -6.32
N TYR A 96 1.98 10.02 -6.15
CA TYR A 96 3.10 9.65 -7.02
C TYR A 96 3.14 8.14 -7.21
N HIS A 97 3.85 7.69 -8.24
CA HIS A 97 4.08 6.27 -8.48
C HIS A 97 5.12 5.74 -7.50
N GLY A 98 4.72 4.80 -6.65
CA GLY A 98 5.62 4.06 -5.77
C GLY A 98 6.28 2.88 -6.50
N ARG A 99 7.04 2.07 -5.75
CA ARG A 99 7.76 0.93 -6.31
C ARG A 99 7.11 -0.41 -5.98
N ALA A 100 6.34 -0.96 -6.92
CA ALA A 100 5.66 -2.25 -6.74
C ALA A 100 6.61 -3.41 -6.41
N SER A 101 7.80 -3.46 -7.02
CA SER A 101 8.74 -4.59 -6.86
C SER A 101 9.28 -4.80 -5.45
N THR A 102 9.19 -3.78 -4.59
CA THR A 102 9.72 -3.78 -3.22
C THR A 102 8.63 -3.78 -2.15
N ILE A 103 7.37 -4.00 -2.54
CA ILE A 103 6.31 -4.28 -1.57
C ILE A 103 6.47 -5.70 -1.02
N ARG A 104 6.43 -5.82 0.30
CA ARG A 104 6.65 -7.08 1.02
C ARG A 104 5.55 -7.32 2.05
N PRO A 105 5.22 -8.59 2.35
CA PRO A 105 4.24 -8.88 3.38
C PRO A 105 4.84 -8.60 4.77
N SER A 106 3.96 -8.40 5.74
CA SER A 106 4.30 -8.30 7.16
C SER A 106 5.27 -9.42 7.60
N GLY A 107 6.21 -9.09 8.48
CA GLY A 107 7.25 -10.00 8.96
C GLY A 107 8.53 -10.03 8.11
N THR A 108 8.59 -9.31 7.00
CA THR A 108 9.82 -9.18 6.21
C THR A 108 10.80 -8.20 6.87
N ASP A 109 12.06 -8.61 7.03
CA ASP A 109 13.11 -7.76 7.59
C ASP A 109 13.38 -6.51 6.75
N VAL A 110 13.49 -5.35 7.43
CA VAL A 110 13.81 -4.07 6.82
C VAL A 110 15.29 -3.77 6.98
N ARG A 111 16.03 -3.81 5.87
CA ARG A 111 17.43 -3.37 5.86
C ARG A 111 17.51 -1.87 5.71
N ARG A 112 18.16 -1.20 6.67
CA ARG A 112 18.48 0.24 6.58
C ARG A 112 19.18 0.55 5.25
N PRO A 113 18.64 1.45 4.42
CA PRO A 113 19.23 1.76 3.13
C PRO A 113 20.52 2.55 3.30
N LYS A 114 21.38 2.45 2.28
CA LYS A 114 22.49 3.38 2.07
C LYS A 114 22.12 4.28 0.89
N GLY A 115 22.54 5.53 0.94
CA GLY A 115 22.26 6.49 -0.12
C GLY A 115 23.06 7.76 0.01
N GLN A 116 22.84 8.67 -0.92
CA GLN A 116 23.40 10.01 -0.87
C GLN A 116 22.58 10.89 0.07
N THR A 117 23.27 11.71 0.86
CA THR A 117 22.67 12.72 1.72
C THR A 117 23.50 14.00 1.64
N LEU A 118 22.84 15.16 1.83
CA LEU A 118 23.51 16.45 1.96
C LEU A 118 23.23 17.02 3.36
N PRO A 119 24.14 16.84 4.33
CA PRO A 119 23.99 17.44 5.66
C PRO A 119 23.99 18.97 5.61
N ALA A 120 23.33 19.61 6.59
CA ALA A 120 23.33 21.06 6.70
C ALA A 120 24.76 21.62 6.84
N GLY A 121 25.07 22.69 6.09
CA GLY A 121 26.40 23.31 6.07
C GLY A 121 27.40 22.64 5.12
N HIS A 122 27.03 21.54 4.46
CA HIS A 122 27.85 20.90 3.44
C HIS A 122 27.46 21.38 2.04
N THR A 123 28.43 21.42 1.12
CA THR A 123 28.23 21.78 -0.29
C THR A 123 28.22 20.57 -1.22
N GLU A 124 28.76 19.43 -0.77
CA GLU A 124 28.85 18.19 -1.53
C GLU A 124 28.15 17.05 -0.78
N PRO A 125 27.41 16.17 -1.48
CA PRO A 125 26.74 15.05 -0.83
C PRO A 125 27.76 13.98 -0.40
N SER A 126 27.38 13.22 0.62
CA SER A 126 28.14 12.04 1.06
C SER A 126 27.31 10.78 0.91
N PHE A 127 27.97 9.62 0.74
CA PHE A 127 27.32 8.33 0.65
C PHE A 127 27.49 7.54 1.95
N GLY A 128 26.40 7.04 2.51
CA GLY A 128 26.43 6.32 3.78
C GLY A 128 25.10 5.67 4.15
N PRO A 129 25.02 4.99 5.31
CA PRO A 129 23.75 4.52 5.84
C PRO A 129 22.83 5.70 6.17
N CYS A 130 21.54 5.53 5.89
CA CYS A 130 20.50 6.47 6.33
C CYS A 130 20.57 6.69 7.85
N ALA A 131 20.62 7.93 8.29
CA ALA A 131 20.55 8.36 9.69
C ALA A 131 19.10 8.55 10.18
N ARG A 132 18.18 8.93 9.29
CA ARG A 132 16.77 9.21 9.63
C ARG A 132 15.80 8.23 8.96
N LEU A 133 15.82 6.99 9.44
CA LEU A 133 14.89 5.94 9.00
C LEU A 133 13.58 6.08 9.78
N ASP A 134 12.46 5.99 9.08
CA ASP A 134 11.14 6.31 9.59
C ASP A 134 10.07 5.35 9.02
N TYR A 135 8.91 5.31 9.67
CA TYR A 135 7.72 4.60 9.20
C TYR A 135 6.63 5.60 8.80
N GLU A 136 5.74 5.19 7.91
CA GLU A 136 4.52 5.92 7.59
C GLU A 136 3.32 5.00 7.79
N LEU A 137 2.41 5.37 8.69
CA LEU A 137 1.20 4.59 8.93
C LEU A 137 0.16 4.91 7.86
N GLU A 138 -0.20 3.90 7.07
CA GLU A 138 -1.10 4.05 5.94
C GLU A 138 -2.12 2.92 5.81
N LEU A 139 -3.10 3.15 4.94
CA LEU A 139 -4.08 2.15 4.50
C LEU A 139 -3.89 1.93 2.99
N GLY A 140 -3.53 0.71 2.61
CA GLY A 140 -3.49 0.30 1.21
C GLY A 140 -4.87 -0.09 0.70
N ILE A 141 -5.19 0.28 -0.54
CA ILE A 141 -6.44 -0.08 -1.22
C ILE A 141 -6.12 -1.05 -2.35
N TRP A 142 -6.74 -2.23 -2.31
CA TRP A 142 -6.66 -3.19 -3.41
C TRP A 142 -7.73 -2.89 -4.44
N ILE A 143 -7.32 -2.70 -5.70
CA ILE A 143 -8.25 -2.51 -6.81
C ILE A 143 -8.74 -3.86 -7.33
N GLY A 144 -10.05 -3.95 -7.54
CA GLY A 144 -10.78 -5.06 -8.12
C GLY A 144 -10.75 -5.03 -9.63
N GLN A 145 -11.90 -4.75 -10.24
CA GLN A 145 -11.96 -4.53 -11.68
C GLN A 145 -11.27 -3.20 -12.00
N GLY A 146 -10.40 -3.22 -13.00
CA GLY A 146 -9.82 -1.99 -13.54
C GLY A 146 -10.80 -1.28 -14.48
N ASN A 147 -10.27 -0.29 -15.19
CA ASN A 147 -10.94 0.44 -16.27
C ASN A 147 -10.12 0.31 -17.56
N ALA A 148 -10.75 0.57 -18.71
CA ALA A 148 -10.03 0.64 -19.97
C ALA A 148 -9.18 1.92 -20.04
N MET A 149 -8.08 1.88 -20.79
CA MET A 149 -7.21 3.04 -20.96
C MET A 149 -7.97 4.17 -21.67
N GLY A 150 -8.01 5.34 -21.03
CA GLY A 150 -8.75 6.51 -21.53
C GLY A 150 -10.14 6.68 -20.94
N ASP A 151 -10.69 5.65 -20.29
CA ASP A 151 -12.02 5.69 -19.69
C ASP A 151 -11.92 5.93 -18.18
N ALA A 152 -12.35 7.10 -17.71
CA ALA A 152 -12.33 7.45 -16.29
C ALA A 152 -13.44 6.73 -15.52
N ILE A 153 -13.15 6.36 -14.26
CA ILE A 153 -14.15 5.82 -13.33
C ILE A 153 -14.90 7.01 -12.68
N PRO A 154 -16.23 7.12 -12.82
CA PRO A 154 -17.00 8.13 -12.09
C PRO A 154 -16.85 7.96 -10.58
N VAL A 155 -16.77 9.07 -9.83
CA VAL A 155 -16.59 9.02 -8.37
C VAL A 155 -17.69 8.23 -7.65
N ALA A 156 -18.92 8.25 -8.19
CA ALA A 156 -20.06 7.50 -7.64
C ALA A 156 -19.90 5.97 -7.77
N GLU A 157 -19.05 5.51 -8.70
CA GLU A 157 -18.79 4.09 -8.98
C GLU A 157 -17.47 3.61 -8.36
N ALA A 158 -16.59 4.53 -7.92
CA ALA A 158 -15.25 4.21 -7.44
C ALA A 158 -15.22 3.13 -6.33
N ALA A 159 -16.20 3.12 -5.44
CA ALA A 159 -16.28 2.13 -4.36
C ALA A 159 -16.46 0.68 -4.89
N GLU A 160 -17.12 0.50 -6.04
CA GLU A 160 -17.35 -0.80 -6.65
C GLU A 160 -16.06 -1.44 -7.18
N HIS A 161 -15.08 -0.59 -7.51
CA HIS A 161 -13.74 -0.98 -7.95
C HIS A 161 -12.80 -1.32 -6.80
N ILE A 162 -13.20 -1.14 -5.54
CA ILE A 162 -12.39 -1.52 -4.39
C ILE A 162 -12.63 -3.01 -4.08
N ALA A 163 -11.56 -3.80 -4.08
CA ALA A 163 -11.58 -5.20 -3.67
C ALA A 163 -11.44 -5.38 -2.16
N GLY A 164 -10.67 -4.50 -1.51
CA GLY A 164 -10.44 -4.56 -0.07
C GLY A 164 -9.34 -3.59 0.36
N TYR A 165 -8.93 -3.73 1.63
CA TYR A 165 -7.94 -2.86 2.26
C TYR A 165 -6.88 -3.69 2.98
N CYS A 166 -5.71 -3.10 3.18
CA CYS A 166 -4.64 -3.63 4.03
C CYS A 166 -3.99 -2.50 4.83
N LEU A 167 -3.32 -2.83 5.93
CA LEU A 167 -2.40 -1.88 6.55
C LEU A 167 -1.17 -1.76 5.66
N LEU A 168 -0.63 -0.54 5.55
CA LEU A 168 0.58 -0.26 4.80
C LEU A 168 1.56 0.52 5.69
N ASN A 169 2.83 0.15 5.62
CA ASN A 169 3.94 0.92 6.16
C ASN A 169 4.88 1.31 5.01
N ASP A 170 4.89 2.60 4.66
CA ASP A 170 5.78 3.14 3.64
C ASP A 170 7.09 3.62 4.27
N TRP A 171 8.02 2.67 4.43
CA TRP A 171 9.30 2.93 5.08
C TRP A 171 10.07 4.02 4.34
N SER A 172 10.61 4.95 5.12
CA SER A 172 11.10 6.21 4.59
C SER A 172 12.49 6.56 5.12
N ALA A 173 13.42 6.89 4.21
CA ALA A 173 14.75 7.40 4.56
C ALA A 173 14.80 8.92 4.38
N ARG A 174 14.48 9.68 5.43
CA ARG A 174 14.16 11.12 5.35
C ARG A 174 15.32 12.02 4.95
N ASP A 175 16.54 11.65 5.31
CA ASP A 175 17.77 12.32 4.91
C ASP A 175 18.12 12.10 3.43
N ILE A 176 17.91 10.89 2.91
CA ILE A 176 18.00 10.61 1.48
C ILE A 176 16.89 11.39 0.73
N GLN A 177 15.66 11.35 1.24
CA GLN A 177 14.50 12.00 0.64
C GLN A 177 14.72 13.50 0.48
N ALA A 178 15.18 14.18 1.54
CA ALA A 178 15.38 15.63 1.52
C ALA A 178 16.38 16.08 0.46
N TRP A 179 17.36 15.23 0.12
CA TRP A 179 18.35 15.49 -0.93
C TRP A 179 17.81 15.21 -2.33
N GLU A 180 17.09 14.10 -2.54
CA GLU A 180 16.72 13.64 -3.88
C GLU A 180 15.39 14.17 -4.42
N TYR A 181 14.44 14.56 -3.55
CA TYR A 181 13.03 14.65 -3.96
C TYR A 181 12.68 15.80 -4.90
N GLN A 182 13.56 16.78 -5.06
CA GLN A 182 13.30 17.93 -5.94
C GLN A 182 13.99 17.75 -7.28
N PRO A 183 13.30 17.98 -8.41
CA PRO A 183 11.88 18.33 -8.55
C PRO A 183 10.95 17.12 -8.76
N LEU A 184 11.50 15.90 -8.81
CA LEU A 184 10.80 14.74 -9.39
C LEU A 184 10.00 13.90 -8.39
N GLY A 185 10.03 14.25 -7.11
CA GLY A 185 9.39 13.52 -6.03
C GLY A 185 10.29 12.45 -5.38
N PRO A 186 9.78 11.78 -4.33
CA PRO A 186 10.51 10.73 -3.61
C PRO A 186 10.86 9.54 -4.51
N PHE A 187 12.05 8.94 -4.33
CA PHE A 187 12.51 7.82 -5.16
C PHE A 187 13.24 6.74 -4.36
N LEU A 188 14.56 6.83 -4.16
CA LEU A 188 15.34 5.81 -3.43
C LEU A 188 15.03 5.81 -1.94
N SER A 189 14.58 6.95 -1.43
CA SER A 189 14.14 7.13 -0.05
C SER A 189 12.85 6.41 0.31
N LYS A 190 12.13 5.86 -0.67
CA LYS A 190 10.88 5.10 -0.50
C LYS A 190 10.95 3.71 -1.11
N SER A 191 11.59 3.59 -2.27
CA SER A 191 11.60 2.35 -3.06
C SER A 191 12.40 1.18 -2.46
N PHE A 192 13.05 1.35 -1.29
CA PHE A 192 13.84 0.29 -0.67
C PHE A 192 12.98 -0.83 -0.06
N ILE A 193 11.82 -0.50 0.55
CA ILE A 193 10.79 -1.47 0.96
C ILE A 193 9.52 -0.74 1.41
N SER A 194 8.35 -1.24 1.01
CA SER A 194 7.08 -0.91 1.66
C SER A 194 6.47 -2.22 2.17
N THR A 195 5.85 -2.20 3.35
CA THR A 195 5.28 -3.41 3.97
C THR A 195 3.77 -3.34 4.01
N ILE A 196 3.08 -4.44 3.69
CA ILE A 196 1.62 -4.52 3.82
C ILE A 196 1.18 -5.68 4.68
N SER A 197 0.02 -5.56 5.33
CA SER A 197 -0.62 -6.71 5.98
C SER A 197 -1.03 -7.75 4.94
N PRO A 198 -0.87 -9.05 5.23
CA PRO A 198 -1.27 -10.13 4.33
C PRO A 198 -2.79 -10.21 4.14
#